data_AF-A0A0D0QLI6-F1
#
_entry.id   AF-A0A0D0QLI6-F1
#
_cell.length_a   1.000
_cell.length_b   1.000
_cell.length_c   1.000
_cell.angle_alpha   90.00
_cell.angle_beta   90.00
_cell.angle_gamma   90.00
#
_symmetry.space_group_name_H-M   'P 1'
#
loop_
_entity.id
_entity.type
_entity.pdbx_description
1 polymer ?
#
loop_
_entity_poly.entity_id
_entity_poly.type
_entity_poly.pdbx_seq_one_letter_code
_entity_poly.pdbx_strand_id
1 'polypeptide(L)'
;MYTSEAILTFLREEGYTQGMKSSKVDCNEVENLLKQNYERMSWVSARVVGTRILIQVKENYGELEIKKPDTKEMDLVAPYDGKVVSIITRDGVPMVKVGANVKKGQILISGEIPIKDDSGEIINYRYIRADAMVVLERNLSYTDTIERVETKKVYTGRTNCQYVVQVGDIALKLRGLLNSYEHSEQLFYEHQWKILGDFYLPIYTNQWVQREYKIIHSTQTKDELKRKLTKNLCFFIQNLEKKT
;
A
#
# COMPACT_ATOMS: atom_id res chain seq x y z
N MET A 1 -3.48 8.63 3.98
CA MET A 1 -2.40 9.10 3.09
C MET A 1 -1.75 10.26 3.80
N TYR A 2 -0.51 10.10 4.24
CA TYR A 2 0.21 11.21 4.85
C TYR A 2 0.68 12.14 3.73
N THR A 3 0.47 13.44 3.90
CA THR A 3 0.90 14.44 2.92
C THR A 3 2.36 14.81 3.19
N SER A 4 3.10 15.15 2.13
CA SER A 4 4.48 15.60 2.25
C SER A 4 4.61 16.82 3.18
N GLU A 5 3.58 17.68 3.21
CA GLU A 5 3.51 18.86 4.09
C GLU A 5 3.45 18.49 5.58
N ALA A 6 2.71 17.43 5.93
CA ALA A 6 2.62 16.97 7.31
C ALA A 6 3.96 16.43 7.83
N ILE A 7 4.65 15.64 7.00
CA ILE A 7 5.98 15.07 7.32
C ILE A 7 7.02 16.20 7.47
N LEU A 8 6.99 17.20 6.57
CA LEU A 8 7.91 18.34 6.64
C LEU A 8 7.67 19.23 7.88
N THR A 9 6.41 19.38 8.29
CA THR A 9 6.06 20.14 9.49
C THR A 9 6.53 19.42 10.75
N PHE A 10 6.26 18.11 10.84
CA PHE A 10 6.72 17.27 11.94
C PHE A 10 8.25 17.30 12.10
N LEU A 11 9.00 17.11 11.01
CA LEU A 11 10.47 17.15 11.06
C LEU A 11 10.99 18.52 11.51
N ARG A 12 10.30 19.61 11.15
CA ARG A 12 10.65 20.96 11.61
C ARG A 12 10.46 21.12 13.12
N GLU A 13 9.39 20.57 13.67
CA GLU A 13 9.11 20.56 15.11
C GLU A 13 10.16 19.75 15.88
N GLU A 14 10.62 18.64 15.31
CA GLU A 14 11.73 17.82 15.82
C GLU A 14 13.13 18.43 15.59
N GLY A 15 13.21 19.69 15.10
CA GLY A 15 14.47 20.42 14.95
C GLY A 15 15.19 20.23 13.62
N TYR A 16 14.65 19.41 12.71
CA TYR A 16 15.16 19.24 11.35
C TYR A 16 14.64 20.35 10.44
N THR A 17 15.43 21.42 10.35
CA THR A 17 15.06 22.65 9.65
C THR A 17 15.87 22.85 8.36
N GLN A 18 15.29 23.60 7.41
CA GLN A 18 16.00 24.02 6.21
C GLN A 18 17.18 24.92 6.60
N GLY A 19 18.37 24.61 6.07
CA GLY A 19 19.61 25.35 6.38
C GLY A 19 20.43 24.78 7.54
N MET A 20 20.02 23.67 8.17
CA MET A 20 20.86 22.99 9.16
C MET A 20 22.11 22.38 8.52
N LYS A 21 23.21 22.32 9.28
CA LYS A 21 24.45 21.66 8.84
C LYS A 21 24.19 20.17 8.63
N SER A 22 24.65 19.61 7.50
CA SER A 22 24.50 18.17 7.20
C SER A 22 25.14 17.26 8.26
N SER A 23 26.21 17.72 8.91
CA SER A 23 26.85 17.00 10.02
C SER A 23 25.99 16.89 11.28
N LYS A 24 24.90 17.67 11.39
CA LYS A 24 23.94 17.61 12.49
C LYS A 24 22.70 16.78 12.14
N VAL A 25 22.64 16.20 10.94
CA VAL A 25 21.54 15.35 10.53
C VAL A 25 21.88 13.91 10.89
N ASP A 26 21.14 13.33 11.83
CA ASP A 26 21.17 11.89 12.05
C ASP A 26 20.06 11.21 11.23
N CYS A 27 20.44 10.56 10.13
CA CYS A 27 19.47 9.86 9.29
C CYS A 27 18.79 8.69 10.01
N ASN A 28 19.48 8.01 10.94
CA ASN A 28 18.87 6.91 11.68
C ASN A 28 17.82 7.43 12.65
N GLU A 29 18.09 8.58 13.28
CA GLU A 29 17.12 9.26 14.15
C GLU A 29 15.89 9.70 13.35
N VAL A 30 16.07 10.34 12.18
CA VAL A 30 14.96 10.72 11.29
C VAL A 30 14.12 9.50 10.88
N GLU A 31 14.75 8.38 10.51
CA GLU A 31 14.02 7.16 10.17
C GLU A 31 13.21 6.62 11.35
N ASN A 32 13.77 6.63 12.55
CA ASN A 32 13.11 6.13 13.76
C ASN A 32 11.95 7.04 14.18
N LEU A 33 12.14 8.36 14.17
CA LEU A 33 11.10 9.34 14.47
C LEU A 33 9.88 9.17 13.56
N LEU A 34 10.11 8.97 12.26
CA LEU A 34 9.04 8.76 11.29
C LEU A 34 8.35 7.40 11.48
N LYS A 35 9.10 6.31 11.73
CA LYS A 35 8.52 4.99 12.00
C LYS A 35 7.68 4.96 13.29
N GLN A 36 8.08 5.70 14.32
CA GLN A 36 7.38 5.76 15.60
C GLN A 36 6.10 6.60 15.55
N ASN A 37 6.12 7.75 14.86
CA ASN A 37 4.98 8.67 14.83
C ASN A 37 3.96 8.35 13.73
N TYR A 38 4.33 7.53 12.74
CA TYR A 38 3.45 7.16 11.64
C TYR A 38 3.32 5.63 11.54
N GLU A 39 2.39 5.06 12.31
CA GLU A 39 2.15 3.60 12.40
C GLU A 39 1.94 2.90 11.05
N ARG A 40 1.48 3.62 10.02
CA ARG A 40 1.27 3.05 8.68
C ARG A 40 2.53 3.06 7.80
N MET A 41 3.67 3.59 8.24
CA MET A 41 4.92 3.53 7.50
C MET A 41 5.61 2.17 7.71
N SER A 42 5.54 1.26 6.72
CA SER A 42 6.23 -0.04 6.79
C SER A 42 7.73 0.06 6.56
N TRP A 43 8.15 1.07 5.83
CA TRP A 43 9.54 1.28 5.49
C TRP A 43 9.80 2.76 5.32
N VAL A 44 10.90 3.23 5.90
CA VAL A 44 11.41 4.58 5.79
C VAL A 44 12.90 4.46 5.54
N SER A 45 13.41 5.21 4.57
CA SER A 45 14.84 5.45 4.40
C SER A 45 15.10 6.95 4.38
N ALA A 46 16.05 7.40 5.19
CA ALA A 46 16.58 8.74 5.15
C ALA A 46 18.06 8.69 4.78
N ARG A 47 18.48 9.54 3.85
CA ARG A 47 19.89 9.68 3.49
C ARG A 47 20.21 11.12 3.14
N VAL A 48 21.37 11.57 3.60
CA VAL A 48 21.93 12.83 3.11
C VAL A 48 22.44 12.62 1.68
N VAL A 49 21.94 13.45 0.76
CA VAL A 49 22.41 13.53 -0.61
C VAL A 49 22.83 14.97 -0.85
N GLY A 50 24.14 15.23 -0.75
CA GLY A 50 24.70 16.58 -0.79
C GLY A 50 24.19 17.44 0.38
N THR A 51 23.42 18.48 0.06
CA THR A 51 22.84 19.41 1.04
C THR A 51 21.36 19.14 1.35
N ARG A 52 20.81 18.02 0.86
CA ARG A 52 19.40 17.64 1.06
C ARG A 52 19.30 16.32 1.81
N ILE A 53 18.25 16.17 2.61
CA ILE A 53 17.83 14.87 3.15
C ILE A 53 16.80 14.30 2.18
N LEU A 54 17.11 13.15 1.58
CA LEU A 54 16.16 12.39 0.80
C LEU A 54 15.47 11.40 1.73
N ILE A 55 14.16 11.56 1.89
CA ILE A 55 13.31 10.68 2.69
C ILE A 55 12.39 9.92 1.74
N GLN A 56 12.48 8.60 1.77
CA GLN A 56 11.63 7.70 1.01
C GLN A 56 10.78 6.90 1.99
N VAL A 57 9.47 6.91 1.79
CA VAL A 57 8.52 6.21 2.65
C VAL A 57 7.67 5.24 1.84
N LYS A 58 7.36 4.10 2.45
CA LYS A 58 6.38 3.13 1.93
C LYS A 58 5.29 2.91 2.97
N GLU A 59 4.09 3.40 2.67
CA GLU A 59 2.90 3.16 3.49
C GLU A 59 2.39 1.73 3.29
N ASN A 60 2.06 1.04 4.38
CA ASN A 60 1.37 -0.24 4.32
C ASN A 60 -0.12 -0.02 4.51
N TYR A 61 -0.89 -0.43 3.52
CA TYR A 61 -2.34 -0.43 3.56
C TYR A 61 -2.80 -1.78 4.11
N GLY A 62 -2.49 -2.03 5.39
CA GLY A 62 -3.05 -3.09 6.22
C GLY A 62 -2.88 -4.52 5.69
N GLU A 63 -1.83 -5.21 6.15
CA GLU A 63 -2.06 -6.55 6.65
C GLU A 63 -2.48 -6.39 8.10
N LEU A 64 -3.75 -6.71 8.38
CA LEU A 64 -4.22 -6.99 9.73
C LEU A 64 -3.16 -7.86 10.39
N GLU A 65 -2.63 -7.45 11.54
CA GLU A 65 -1.78 -8.32 12.35
C GLU A 65 -2.47 -9.67 12.47
N ILE A 66 -1.97 -10.67 11.75
CA ILE A 66 -2.34 -12.06 12.02
C ILE A 66 -1.61 -12.36 13.32
N LYS A 67 -2.24 -11.99 14.44
CA LYS A 67 -1.85 -12.47 15.76
C LYS A 67 -1.66 -13.97 15.62
N LYS A 68 -0.45 -14.47 15.93
CA LYS A 68 -0.23 -15.91 16.06
C LYS A 68 -1.34 -16.43 16.97
N PRO A 69 -2.14 -17.43 16.54
CA PRO A 69 -3.24 -17.90 17.37
C PRO A 69 -2.65 -18.45 18.65
N ASP A 70 -2.99 -17.80 19.76
CA ASP A 70 -2.87 -18.30 21.12
C ASP A 70 -3.35 -19.76 21.10
N THR A 71 -2.57 -20.69 21.64
CA THR A 71 -2.91 -22.11 21.80
C THR A 71 -4.00 -22.30 22.86
N LYS A 72 -5.10 -21.56 22.73
CA LYS A 72 -6.30 -21.74 23.53
C LYS A 72 -7.21 -22.75 22.84
N GLU A 73 -7.93 -23.52 23.63
CA GLU A 73 -9.00 -24.39 23.15
C GLU A 73 -9.99 -23.52 22.37
N MET A 74 -10.25 -23.85 21.11
CA MET A 74 -10.99 -22.99 20.20
C MET A 74 -11.89 -23.82 19.29
N ASP A 75 -13.13 -23.36 19.17
CA ASP A 75 -14.07 -23.80 18.16
C ASP A 75 -13.67 -23.30 16.77
N LEU A 76 -14.02 -24.06 15.74
CA LEU A 76 -13.93 -23.59 14.36
C LEU A 76 -15.22 -22.88 13.99
N VAL A 77 -15.15 -21.57 13.75
CA VAL A 77 -16.30 -20.73 13.40
C VAL A 77 -16.31 -20.32 11.93
N ALA A 78 -17.49 -20.08 11.36
CA ALA A 78 -17.64 -19.64 9.99
C ALA A 78 -17.11 -18.20 9.80
N PRO A 79 -16.12 -17.96 8.92
CA PRO A 79 -15.63 -16.60 8.69
C PRO A 79 -16.62 -15.72 7.91
N TYR A 80 -17.57 -16.35 7.21
CA TYR A 80 -18.57 -15.70 6.36
C TYR A 80 -19.89 -16.46 6.38
N ASP A 81 -20.94 -15.80 5.92
CA ASP A 81 -22.19 -16.47 5.57
C ASP A 81 -21.98 -17.38 4.35
N GLY A 82 -22.63 -18.53 4.32
CA GLY A 82 -22.54 -19.45 3.20
C GLY A 82 -23.26 -20.77 3.43
N LYS A 83 -23.26 -21.62 2.40
CA LYS A 83 -23.78 -22.98 2.46
C LYS A 83 -22.62 -23.96 2.59
N VAL A 84 -22.70 -24.88 3.55
CA VAL A 84 -21.69 -25.93 3.73
C VAL A 84 -21.78 -26.92 2.57
N VAL A 85 -20.72 -27.04 1.77
CA VAL A 85 -20.66 -28.01 0.65
C VAL A 85 -19.82 -29.23 0.96
N SER A 86 -18.86 -29.11 1.88
CA SER A 86 -18.05 -30.23 2.35
C SER A 86 -17.54 -29.97 3.76
N ILE A 87 -17.40 -31.05 4.53
CA ILE A 87 -16.88 -31.04 5.90
C ILE A 87 -16.05 -32.31 6.13
N ILE A 88 -14.77 -32.14 6.45
CA ILE A 88 -13.84 -33.22 6.81
C ILE A 88 -13.22 -32.84 8.14
N THR A 89 -13.57 -33.55 9.20
CA THR A 89 -13.15 -33.22 10.58
C THR A 89 -12.01 -34.14 11.01
N ARG A 90 -10.91 -33.55 11.48
CA ARG A 90 -9.79 -34.29 12.09
C ARG A 90 -9.94 -34.31 13.61
N ASP A 91 -10.25 -33.15 14.19
CA ASP A 91 -10.43 -32.95 15.63
C ASP A 91 -11.69 -32.11 15.92
N GLY A 92 -12.46 -32.51 16.93
CA GLY A 92 -13.67 -31.82 17.40
C GLY A 92 -14.98 -32.46 16.94
N VAL A 93 -16.10 -31.85 17.31
CA VAL A 93 -17.46 -32.34 17.00
C VAL A 93 -18.12 -31.46 15.95
N PRO A 94 -18.49 -31.99 14.77
CA PRO A 94 -19.22 -31.21 13.76
C PRO A 94 -20.59 -30.75 14.28
N MET A 95 -20.80 -29.44 14.27
CA MET A 95 -22.07 -28.81 14.70
C MET A 95 -23.01 -28.53 13.53
N VAL A 96 -22.54 -28.69 12.29
CA VAL A 96 -23.30 -28.46 11.06
C VAL A 96 -23.16 -29.66 10.12
N LYS A 97 -24.08 -29.75 9.15
CA LYS A 97 -24.10 -30.81 8.13
C LYS A 97 -23.95 -30.20 6.74
N VAL A 98 -23.48 -31.02 5.79
CA VAL A 98 -23.47 -30.66 4.37
C VAL A 98 -24.87 -30.25 3.93
N GLY A 99 -24.97 -29.13 3.23
CA GLY A 99 -26.22 -28.51 2.79
C GLY A 99 -26.79 -27.45 3.73
N ALA A 100 -26.27 -27.32 4.96
CA ALA A 100 -26.73 -26.30 5.91
C ALA A 100 -26.26 -24.89 5.50
N ASN A 101 -27.13 -23.90 5.70
CA ASN A 101 -26.76 -22.49 5.64
C ASN A 101 -26.20 -22.05 6.99
N VAL A 102 -25.05 -21.42 6.98
CA VAL A 102 -24.36 -20.90 8.17
C VAL A 102 -24.19 -19.40 8.07
N LYS A 103 -24.19 -18.73 9.22
CA LYS A 103 -23.87 -17.31 9.34
C LYS A 103 -22.44 -17.12 9.82
N LYS A 104 -21.84 -15.98 9.48
CA LYS A 104 -20.56 -15.53 10.02
C LYS A 104 -20.58 -15.59 11.55
N GLY A 105 -19.57 -16.22 12.13
CA GLY A 105 -19.41 -16.44 13.56
C GLY A 105 -20.12 -17.68 14.10
N GLN A 106 -20.91 -18.39 13.30
CA GLN A 106 -21.53 -19.65 13.73
C GLN A 106 -20.48 -20.75 13.91
N ILE A 107 -20.59 -21.54 14.99
CA ILE A 107 -19.73 -22.69 15.25
C ILE A 107 -19.99 -23.77 14.20
N LEU A 108 -18.93 -24.14 13.47
CA LEU A 108 -18.90 -25.22 12.49
C LEU A 108 -18.46 -26.52 13.15
N ILE A 109 -17.40 -26.46 13.95
CA ILE A 109 -16.85 -27.58 14.72
C ILE A 109 -16.63 -27.11 16.16
N SER A 110 -17.18 -27.86 17.12
CA SER A 110 -16.94 -27.64 18.55
C SER A 110 -15.63 -28.30 18.99
N GLY A 111 -14.82 -27.57 19.74
CA GLY A 111 -13.65 -28.11 20.46
C GLY A 111 -14.03 -28.85 21.74
N GLU A 112 -15.29 -28.76 22.17
CA GLU A 112 -15.84 -29.46 23.33
C GLU A 112 -16.35 -30.85 22.93
N ILE A 113 -15.61 -31.89 23.32
CA ILE A 113 -15.95 -33.29 23.05
C ILE A 113 -16.62 -33.91 24.29
N PRO A 114 -17.90 -34.31 24.22
CA PRO A 114 -18.55 -35.00 25.33
C PRO A 114 -17.97 -36.41 25.51
N ILE A 115 -17.55 -36.73 26.73
CA ILE A 115 -17.20 -38.08 27.17
C ILE A 115 -18.47 -38.73 27.71
N LYS A 116 -18.85 -39.86 27.12
CA LYS A 116 -20.04 -40.62 27.48
C LYS A 116 -19.68 -41.89 28.22
N ASP A 117 -20.54 -42.33 29.14
CA ASP A 117 -20.46 -43.66 29.74
C ASP A 117 -21.08 -44.74 28.85
N ASP A 118 -21.09 -45.99 29.32
CA ASP A 118 -21.64 -47.14 28.59
C ASP A 118 -23.16 -47.04 28.36
N SER A 119 -23.86 -46.17 29.10
CA SER A 119 -25.29 -45.88 28.93
C SER A 119 -25.56 -44.74 27.93
N GLY A 120 -24.52 -44.02 27.50
CA GLY A 120 -24.59 -42.88 26.61
C GLY A 120 -24.83 -41.54 27.31
N GLU A 121 -24.84 -41.51 28.65
CA GLU A 121 -24.92 -40.28 29.43
C GLU A 121 -23.59 -39.53 29.41
N ILE A 122 -23.66 -38.20 29.32
CA ILE A 122 -22.47 -37.35 29.31
C ILE A 122 -21.96 -37.23 30.74
N ILE A 123 -20.78 -37.80 31.00
CA ILE A 123 -20.15 -37.82 32.32
C ILE A 123 -19.06 -36.77 32.47
N ASN A 124 -18.48 -36.30 31.36
CA ASN A 124 -17.45 -35.26 31.36
C ASN A 124 -17.28 -34.64 29.96
N TYR A 125 -16.44 -33.61 29.85
CA TYR A 125 -16.03 -33.01 28.58
C TYR A 125 -14.51 -33.00 28.44
N ARG A 126 -14.05 -33.18 27.21
CA ARG A 126 -12.65 -32.97 26.81
C ARG A 126 -12.58 -31.78 25.88
N TYR A 127 -11.75 -30.81 26.22
CA TYR A 127 -11.53 -29.62 25.41
C TYR A 127 -10.28 -29.78 24.56
N ILE A 128 -10.43 -29.55 23.27
CA ILE A 128 -9.34 -29.55 22.30
C ILE A 128 -9.48 -28.36 21.35
N ARG A 129 -8.45 -28.12 20.54
CA ARG A 129 -8.56 -27.22 19.40
C ARG A 129 -9.27 -27.95 18.26
N ALA A 130 -10.41 -27.43 17.81
CA ALA A 130 -11.11 -27.98 16.65
C ALA A 130 -10.26 -27.84 15.39
N ASP A 131 -10.19 -28.90 14.59
CA ASP A 131 -9.49 -28.93 13.31
C ASP A 131 -10.32 -29.67 12.25
N ALA A 132 -10.68 -28.94 11.20
CA ALA A 132 -11.44 -29.48 10.08
C ALA A 132 -11.21 -28.68 8.80
N MET A 133 -11.41 -29.33 7.67
CA MET A 133 -11.60 -28.68 6.38
C MET A 133 -13.10 -28.50 6.14
N VAL A 134 -13.58 -27.26 6.19
CA VAL A 134 -14.96 -26.91 5.87
C VAL A 134 -14.97 -26.03 4.62
N VAL A 135 -15.69 -26.45 3.59
CA VAL A 135 -15.85 -25.68 2.36
C VAL A 135 -17.23 -25.03 2.38
N LEU A 136 -17.25 -23.70 2.23
CA LEU A 136 -18.46 -22.90 2.14
C LEU A 136 -18.65 -22.36 0.72
N GLU A 137 -19.84 -22.54 0.18
CA GLU A 137 -20.28 -21.86 -1.04
C GLU A 137 -20.97 -20.55 -0.67
N ARG A 138 -20.62 -19.45 -1.33
CA ARG A 138 -21.25 -18.15 -1.15
C ARG A 138 -21.36 -17.39 -2.45
N ASN A 139 -22.34 -16.50 -2.51
CA ASN A 139 -22.49 -15.53 -3.59
C ASN A 139 -21.82 -14.21 -3.20
N LEU A 140 -20.99 -13.67 -4.09
CA LEU A 140 -20.36 -12.36 -3.94
C LEU A 140 -20.94 -11.39 -4.96
N SER A 141 -21.40 -10.22 -4.51
CA SER A 141 -21.75 -9.12 -5.40
C SER A 141 -20.48 -8.34 -5.78
N TYR A 142 -20.32 -8.05 -7.07
CA TYR A 142 -19.25 -7.22 -7.60
C TYR A 142 -19.87 -6.08 -8.41
N THR A 143 -19.39 -4.85 -8.18
CA THR A 143 -19.80 -3.67 -8.94
C THR A 143 -18.57 -2.83 -9.20
N ASP A 144 -18.40 -2.43 -10.46
CA ASP A 144 -17.30 -1.60 -10.92
C ASP A 144 -17.83 -0.57 -11.91
N THR A 145 -17.34 0.66 -11.78
CA THR A 145 -17.82 1.82 -12.52
C THR A 145 -16.65 2.60 -13.06
N ILE A 146 -16.71 2.94 -14.34
CA ILE A 146 -15.70 3.72 -15.02
C ILE A 146 -16.36 4.92 -15.70
N GLU A 147 -15.75 6.09 -15.56
CA GLU A 147 -16.21 7.27 -16.28
C GLU A 147 -16.01 7.09 -17.78
N ARG A 148 -17.03 7.47 -18.56
CA ARG A 148 -16.97 7.39 -20.02
C ARG A 148 -16.01 8.42 -20.61
N VAL A 149 -15.85 9.54 -19.94
CA VAL A 149 -14.99 10.64 -20.38
C VAL A 149 -13.66 10.51 -19.66
N GLU A 150 -12.59 10.28 -20.41
CA GLU A 150 -11.24 10.21 -19.89
C GLU A 150 -10.53 11.55 -20.14
N THR A 151 -9.96 12.11 -19.07
CA THR A 151 -9.16 13.33 -19.14
C THR A 151 -7.71 12.96 -19.44
N LYS A 152 -7.22 13.33 -20.62
CA LYS A 152 -5.85 13.02 -21.06
C LYS A 152 -5.00 14.28 -21.13
N LYS A 153 -3.75 14.15 -20.68
CA LYS A 153 -2.70 15.15 -20.92
C LYS A 153 -2.09 14.89 -22.30
N VAL A 154 -2.19 15.88 -23.20
CA VAL A 154 -1.52 15.84 -24.51
C VAL A 154 -0.50 16.97 -24.56
N TYR A 155 0.77 16.61 -24.64
CA TYR A 155 1.87 17.57 -24.68
C TYR A 155 1.85 18.34 -26.01
N THR A 156 2.00 19.66 -25.93
CA THR A 156 2.00 20.52 -27.12
C THR A 156 3.33 20.49 -27.87
N GLY A 157 4.36 19.89 -27.28
CA GLY A 157 5.75 19.93 -27.74
C GLY A 157 6.49 21.21 -27.35
N ARG A 158 5.79 22.24 -26.85
CA ARG A 158 6.43 23.44 -26.33
C ARG A 158 7.09 23.12 -24.99
N THR A 159 8.35 23.50 -24.90
CA THR A 159 9.13 23.32 -23.69
C THR A 159 9.89 24.60 -23.36
N ASN A 160 10.07 24.84 -22.07
CA ASN A 160 10.96 25.88 -21.57
C ASN A 160 11.99 25.23 -20.66
N CYS A 161 13.25 25.64 -20.79
CA CYS A 161 14.36 25.04 -20.06
C CYS A 161 15.16 26.13 -19.36
N GLN A 162 15.38 25.95 -18.07
CA GLN A 162 16.31 26.76 -17.27
C GLN A 162 17.47 25.90 -16.82
N TYR A 163 18.68 26.36 -17.14
CA TYR A 163 19.91 25.76 -16.68
C TYR A 163 20.41 26.52 -15.46
N VAL A 164 20.80 25.77 -14.43
CA VAL A 164 21.36 26.31 -13.19
C VAL A 164 22.66 25.59 -12.92
N VAL A 165 23.74 26.34 -12.73
CA VAL A 165 25.00 25.80 -12.22
C VAL A 165 25.06 26.14 -10.75
N GLN A 166 25.24 25.12 -9.92
CA GLN A 166 25.38 25.29 -8.48
C GLN A 166 26.77 24.84 -8.05
N VAL A 167 27.50 25.70 -7.35
CA VAL A 167 28.79 25.40 -6.74
C VAL A 167 28.67 25.67 -5.25
N GLY A 168 28.65 24.61 -4.43
CA GLY A 168 28.31 24.72 -3.01
C GLY A 168 26.96 25.40 -2.79
N ASP A 169 26.96 26.55 -2.11
CA ASP A 169 25.77 27.35 -1.79
C ASP A 169 25.43 28.39 -2.88
N ILE A 170 26.29 28.58 -3.87
CA ILE A 170 26.11 29.59 -4.93
C ILE A 170 25.40 28.94 -6.11
N ALA A 171 24.20 29.42 -6.44
CA ALA A 171 23.44 28.99 -7.61
C ALA A 171 23.34 30.10 -8.67
N LEU A 172 23.94 29.86 -9.83
CA LEU A 172 23.90 30.75 -10.99
C LEU A 172 22.87 30.24 -12.00
N LYS A 173 21.80 31.02 -12.22
CA LYS A 173 20.79 30.77 -13.24
C LYS A 173 21.31 31.29 -14.58
N LEU A 174 21.60 30.40 -15.52
CA LEU A 174 22.13 30.76 -16.84
C LEU A 174 21.02 31.26 -17.80
N ARG A 175 19.76 30.90 -17.54
CA ARG A 175 18.61 31.33 -18.34
C ARG A 175 17.38 31.51 -17.45
N GLY A 176 16.66 32.62 -17.59
CA GLY A 176 15.38 32.86 -16.91
C GLY A 176 14.23 32.09 -17.57
N LEU A 177 13.31 31.54 -16.77
CA LEU A 177 12.05 31.00 -17.28
C LEU A 177 11.14 32.18 -17.65
N LEU A 178 11.10 32.54 -18.93
CA LEU A 178 10.03 33.34 -19.49
C LEU A 178 9.00 32.36 -20.05
N ASN A 179 7.92 32.09 -19.29
CA ASN A 179 6.58 31.69 -19.76
C ASN A 179 5.79 31.02 -18.62
N SER A 180 4.57 31.50 -18.36
CA SER A 180 3.57 30.79 -17.57
C SER A 180 2.66 30.01 -18.50
N TYR A 181 2.97 28.72 -18.72
CA TYR A 181 2.00 27.83 -19.37
C TYR A 181 0.80 27.63 -18.42
N GLU A 182 -0.42 27.69 -18.95
CA GLU A 182 -1.66 27.44 -18.19
C GLU A 182 -1.65 26.04 -17.56
N HIS A 183 -1.15 25.06 -18.31
CA HIS A 183 -0.90 23.71 -17.83
C HIS A 183 0.49 23.26 -18.22
N SER A 184 1.27 22.82 -17.24
CA SER A 184 2.60 22.29 -17.50
C SER A 184 3.02 21.23 -16.51
N GLU A 185 3.90 20.35 -16.99
CA GLU A 185 4.62 19.41 -16.18
C GLU A 185 6.05 19.90 -15.99
N GLN A 186 6.54 19.83 -14.76
CA GLN A 186 7.90 20.23 -14.41
C GLN A 186 8.75 18.99 -14.19
N LEU A 187 9.90 18.97 -14.85
CA LEU A 187 10.92 17.94 -14.71
C LEU A 187 12.20 18.61 -14.22
N PHE A 188 12.85 17.97 -13.27
CA PHE A 188 14.12 18.43 -12.72
C PHE A 188 15.18 17.36 -12.99
N TYR A 189 16.22 17.75 -13.71
CA TYR A 189 17.39 16.93 -13.93
C TYR A 189 18.57 17.55 -13.20
N GLU A 190 19.29 16.76 -12.43
CA GLU A 190 20.46 17.17 -11.66
C GLU A 190 21.61 16.25 -12.02
N HIS A 191 22.76 16.84 -12.33
CA HIS A 191 23.99 16.11 -12.58
C HIS A 191 25.07 16.65 -11.67
N GLN A 192 25.59 15.80 -10.78
CA GLN A 192 26.74 16.10 -9.95
C GLN A 192 28.02 15.71 -10.69
N TRP A 193 28.94 16.66 -10.82
CA TRP A 193 30.21 16.42 -11.47
C TRP A 193 31.10 15.55 -10.59
N LYS A 194 31.79 14.60 -11.23
CA LYS A 194 32.79 13.75 -10.59
C LYS A 194 34.06 13.73 -11.42
N ILE A 195 35.20 13.64 -10.75
CA ILE A 195 36.52 13.45 -11.37
C ILE A 195 37.13 12.17 -10.81
N LEU A 196 38.11 11.59 -11.53
CA LEU A 196 38.87 10.42 -11.04
C LEU A 196 37.97 9.26 -10.56
N GLY A 197 36.89 8.99 -11.30
CA GLY A 197 35.95 7.91 -10.99
C GLY A 197 34.92 8.31 -9.93
N ASP A 198 35.31 8.29 -8.67
CA ASP A 198 34.41 8.41 -7.51
C ASP A 198 34.67 9.64 -6.63
N PHE A 199 35.46 10.61 -7.11
CA PHE A 199 35.64 11.88 -6.42
C PHE A 199 34.54 12.86 -6.85
N TYR A 200 33.52 13.01 -6.01
CA TYR A 200 32.37 13.88 -6.24
C TYR A 200 32.70 15.34 -5.92
N LEU A 201 32.53 16.23 -6.90
CA LEU A 201 32.72 17.66 -6.73
C LEU A 201 31.45 18.30 -6.16
N PRO A 202 31.55 19.41 -5.40
CA PRO A 202 30.41 20.19 -4.96
C PRO A 202 29.84 21.07 -6.10
N ILE A 203 29.89 20.59 -7.33
CA ILE A 203 29.46 21.27 -8.54
C ILE A 203 28.32 20.47 -9.15
N TYR A 204 27.19 21.14 -9.38
CA TYR A 204 25.99 20.56 -9.96
C TYR A 204 25.57 21.36 -11.18
N THR A 205 25.22 20.66 -12.24
CA THR A 205 24.52 21.22 -13.39
C THR A 205 23.09 20.71 -13.36
N ASN A 206 22.17 21.64 -13.18
CA ASN A 206 20.75 21.38 -13.04
C ASN A 206 19.99 21.91 -14.25
N GLN A 207 18.96 21.20 -14.65
CA GLN A 207 18.05 21.57 -15.72
C GLN A 207 16.61 21.45 -15.22
N TRP A 208 15.92 22.58 -15.18
CA TRP A 208 14.49 22.65 -14.98
C TRP A 208 13.81 22.69 -16.34
N VAL A 209 13.01 21.67 -16.66
CA VAL A 209 12.25 21.58 -17.91
C VAL A 209 10.78 21.69 -17.61
N GLN A 210 10.13 22.67 -18.21
CA GLN A 210 8.68 22.85 -18.15
C GLN A 210 8.10 22.43 -19.50
N ARG A 211 7.28 21.37 -19.51
CA ARG A 211 6.60 20.86 -20.71
C ARG A 211 5.15 21.29 -20.67
N GLU A 212 4.71 22.06 -21.66
CA GLU A 212 3.31 22.45 -21.78
C GLU A 212 2.48 21.24 -22.24
N TYR A 213 1.31 21.08 -21.63
CA TYR A 213 0.31 20.14 -22.09
C TYR A 213 -1.06 20.80 -22.14
N LYS A 214 -1.95 20.23 -22.95
CA LYS A 214 -3.37 20.56 -22.92
C LYS A 214 -4.14 19.39 -22.34
N ILE A 215 -5.18 19.72 -21.61
CA ILE A 215 -6.15 18.74 -21.15
C ILE A 215 -7.15 18.54 -22.28
N ILE A 216 -7.29 17.29 -22.73
CA ILE A 216 -8.34 16.91 -23.66
C ILE A 216 -9.28 15.90 -23.01
N HIS A 217 -10.56 16.05 -23.28
CA HIS A 217 -11.58 15.09 -22.87
C HIS A 217 -11.81 14.14 -24.04
N SER A 218 -11.52 12.86 -23.81
CA SER A 218 -11.69 11.80 -24.79
C SER A 218 -12.82 10.88 -24.33
N THR A 219 -13.89 10.83 -25.12
CA THR A 219 -15.02 9.93 -24.86
C THR A 219 -14.65 8.53 -25.33
N GLN A 220 -14.57 7.59 -24.39
CA GLN A 220 -14.24 6.20 -24.70
C GLN A 220 -15.44 5.48 -25.30
N THR A 221 -15.17 4.54 -26.19
CA THR A 221 -16.23 3.71 -26.78
C THR A 221 -16.77 2.71 -25.75
N LYS A 222 -18.00 2.20 -25.97
CA LYS A 222 -18.56 1.18 -25.08
C LYS A 222 -17.69 -0.09 -25.03
N ASP A 223 -17.10 -0.47 -26.16
CA ASP A 223 -16.27 -1.68 -26.26
C ASP A 223 -14.95 -1.56 -25.50
N GLU A 224 -14.30 -0.38 -25.56
CA GLU A 224 -13.09 -0.10 -24.78
C GLU A 224 -13.36 -0.15 -23.27
N LEU A 225 -14.46 0.49 -22.83
CA LEU A 225 -14.86 0.48 -21.43
C LEU A 225 -15.21 -0.93 -20.96
N LYS A 226 -15.92 -1.70 -21.80
CA LYS A 226 -16.22 -3.12 -21.51
C LYS A 226 -14.94 -3.92 -21.33
N ARG A 227 -13.94 -3.76 -22.22
CA ARG A 227 -12.63 -4.43 -22.08
C ARG A 227 -11.93 -4.06 -20.76
N LYS A 228 -11.94 -2.77 -20.38
CA LYS A 228 -11.36 -2.31 -19.10
C LYS A 228 -12.07 -2.94 -17.89
N LEU A 229 -13.40 -2.87 -17.84
CA LEU A 229 -14.20 -3.45 -16.76
C LEU A 229 -14.06 -4.97 -16.69
N THR A 230 -14.03 -5.67 -17.83
CA THR A 230 -13.77 -7.11 -17.87
C THR A 230 -12.38 -7.43 -17.33
N LYS A 231 -11.36 -6.64 -17.68
CA LYS A 231 -10.01 -6.81 -17.13
C LYS A 231 -9.98 -6.61 -15.62
N ASN A 232 -10.67 -5.60 -15.10
CA ASN A 232 -10.80 -5.36 -13.66
C ASN A 232 -11.49 -6.53 -12.95
N LEU A 233 -12.58 -7.06 -13.53
CA LEU A 233 -13.27 -8.23 -13.01
C LEU A 233 -12.36 -9.46 -12.98
N CYS A 234 -11.62 -9.74 -14.05
CA CYS A 234 -10.66 -10.84 -14.08
C CYS A 234 -9.58 -10.68 -13.01
N PHE A 235 -9.05 -9.46 -12.83
CA PHE A 235 -8.08 -9.17 -11.77
C PHE A 235 -8.67 -9.36 -10.38
N PHE A 236 -9.93 -8.96 -10.16
CA PHE A 236 -10.65 -9.20 -8.92
C PHE A 236 -10.79 -10.70 -8.62
N ILE A 237 -11.19 -11.51 -9.61
CA ILE A 237 -11.31 -12.97 -9.48
C ILE A 237 -9.96 -13.60 -9.13
N GLN A 238 -8.88 -13.24 -9.84
CA GLN A 238 -7.54 -13.77 -9.56
C GLN A 238 -7.05 -13.44 -8.14
N ASN A 239 -7.41 -12.27 -7.62
CA ASN A 239 -7.05 -11.89 -6.26
C ASN A 239 -7.89 -12.60 -5.19
N LEU A 240 -9.10 -13.06 -5.53
CA LEU A 240 -9.89 -13.92 -4.64
C LEU A 240 -9.29 -15.32 -4.55
N GLU A 241 -8.84 -15.90 -5.66
CA GLU A 241 -8.19 -17.22 -5.69
C GLU A 241 -6.91 -17.25 -4.85
N LYS A 242 -6.10 -16.17 -4.88
CA LYS A 242 -4.86 -16.09 -4.10
C LYS A 242 -5.06 -15.94 -2.59
N LYS A 243 -6.24 -15.50 -2.15
CA LYS A 243 -6.57 -15.26 -0.74
C LYS A 243 -7.31 -16.43 -0.09
N THR A 244 -7.62 -17.48 -0.86
CA THR A 244 -8.33 -18.69 -0.41
C THR A 244 -7.33 -19.82 -0.21
#